data_AF-A0A8T2MKH6-F1
#
_entry.id   AF-A0A8T2MKH6-F1
#
_cell.length_a   1.000
_cell.length_b   1.000
_cell.length_c   1.000
_cell.angle_alpha   90.00
_cell.angle_beta   90.00
_cell.angle_gamma   90.00
#
_symmetry.space_group_name_H-M   'P 1'
#
loop_
_entity.id
_entity.type
_entity.pdbx_description
1 polymer ?
#
loop_
_entity_poly.entity_id
_entity_poly.type
_entity_poly.pdbx_seq_one_letter_code
_entity_poly.pdbx_strand_id
1 'polypeptide(L)'
;MATQGSALQQKVNRLLSRQLGRPVLKPNKPLALKNQVANRRMKKDEVSCITEMSMLMTCWKQNEFNDAICSKEIQSFYKCAERAQVMQLIKHYMKK
;
A
#
# COMPACT_ATOMS: atom_id res chain seq x y z
N MET A 1 23.68 -18.63 22.35
CA MET A 1 22.28 -18.51 21.89
C MET A 1 22.23 -18.84 20.39
N ALA A 2 21.17 -19.53 19.93
CA ALA A 2 20.85 -20.00 18.57
C ALA A 2 21.47 -21.34 18.09
N THR A 3 21.04 -22.47 18.67
CA THR A 3 21.34 -23.84 18.21
C THR A 3 20.30 -24.42 17.22
N GLN A 4 19.31 -23.65 16.78
CA GLN A 4 18.20 -24.12 15.93
C GLN A 4 18.47 -24.06 14.41
N GLY A 5 19.61 -23.53 13.97
CA GLY A 5 19.89 -23.30 12.54
C GLY A 5 20.50 -24.49 11.78
N SER A 6 21.19 -25.41 12.46
CA SER A 6 22.00 -26.46 11.82
C SER A 6 21.16 -27.50 11.07
N ALA A 7 20.03 -27.93 11.65
CA ALA A 7 19.11 -28.88 11.02
C ALA A 7 18.46 -28.32 9.74
N LEU A 8 18.25 -27.00 9.69
CA LEU A 8 17.66 -26.32 8.54
C LEU A 8 18.68 -26.23 7.39
N GLN A 9 19.94 -25.95 7.69
CA GLN A 9 21.02 -25.91 6.69
C GLN A 9 21.24 -27.27 6.01
N GLN A 10 21.18 -28.38 6.74
CA GLN A 10 21.30 -29.72 6.15
C GLN A 10 20.18 -30.04 5.16
N LYS A 11 18.93 -29.66 5.46
CA LYS A 11 17.80 -29.82 4.53
C LYS A 11 17.97 -28.94 3.30
N VAL A 12 18.37 -27.68 3.47
CA VAL A 12 18.62 -26.75 2.35
C VAL A 12 19.72 -27.28 1.43
N ASN A 13 20.82 -27.81 1.98
CA ASN A 13 21.91 -28.39 1.19
C ASN A 13 21.43 -29.57 0.33
N ARG A 14 20.53 -30.42 0.84
CA ARG A 14 19.93 -31.51 0.04
C ARG A 14 19.06 -30.98 -1.11
N LEU A 15 18.32 -29.90 -0.89
CA LEU A 15 17.45 -29.29 -1.91
C LEU A 15 18.22 -28.53 -3.01
N LEU A 16 19.44 -28.08 -2.71
CA LEU A 16 20.35 -27.40 -3.64
C LEU A 16 21.31 -28.39 -4.34
N SER A 17 21.56 -29.55 -3.75
CA SER A 17 22.49 -30.55 -4.27
C SER A 17 21.98 -31.18 -5.56
N ARG A 18 22.87 -31.34 -6.54
CA ARG A 18 22.61 -32.05 -7.80
C ARG A 18 22.88 -33.56 -7.71
N GLN A 19 23.28 -34.06 -6.54
CA GLN A 19 23.72 -35.46 -6.35
C GLN A 19 22.68 -36.50 -6.77
N LEU A 20 21.38 -36.16 -6.73
CA LEU A 20 20.28 -37.03 -7.14
C LEU A 20 19.56 -36.54 -8.41
N GLY A 21 20.16 -35.63 -9.19
CA GLY A 21 19.59 -35.09 -10.43
C GLY A 21 19.43 -33.56 -10.42
N ARG A 22 18.31 -33.06 -10.98
CA ARG A 22 18.04 -31.61 -10.98
C ARG A 22 17.71 -31.13 -9.56
N PRO A 23 18.34 -30.05 -9.08
CA PRO A 23 18.08 -29.53 -7.74
C PRO A 23 16.69 -28.89 -7.71
N VAL A 24 15.99 -29.07 -6.59
CA VAL A 24 14.61 -28.62 -6.38
C VAL A 24 14.55 -27.10 -6.28
N LEU A 25 15.53 -26.50 -5.58
CA LEU A 25 15.64 -25.05 -5.44
C LEU A 25 16.82 -24.54 -6.26
N LYS A 26 16.60 -23.44 -6.99
CA LYS A 26 17.64 -22.70 -7.74
C LYS A 26 17.56 -21.21 -7.41
N PRO A 27 18.10 -20.80 -6.25
CA PRO A 27 18.00 -19.42 -5.81
C PRO A 27 18.86 -18.51 -6.69
N ASN A 28 18.29 -17.39 -7.14
CA ASN A 28 19.00 -16.35 -7.92
C ASN A 28 19.87 -15.45 -7.01
N LYS A 29 19.68 -15.51 -5.69
CA LYS A 29 20.44 -14.75 -4.69
C LYS A 29 20.92 -15.69 -3.60
N PRO A 30 22.08 -15.44 -2.97
CA PRO A 30 22.55 -16.29 -1.88
C PRO A 30 21.52 -16.32 -0.73
N LEU A 31 21.33 -17.49 -0.14
CA LEU A 31 20.43 -17.71 1.00
C LEU A 31 21.09 -17.22 2.31
N ALA A 32 21.48 -15.95 2.32
CA ALA A 32 22.03 -15.25 3.47
C ALA A 32 21.12 -14.07 3.83
N LEU A 33 21.00 -13.81 5.12
CA LEU A 33 20.26 -12.65 5.60
C LEU A 33 21.02 -11.37 5.22
N LYS A 34 20.27 -10.33 4.83
CA LYS A 34 20.81 -8.99 4.61
C LYS A 34 20.79 -8.21 5.92
N ASN A 35 21.67 -7.23 6.04
CA ASN A 35 21.68 -6.27 7.15
C ASN A 35 20.58 -5.19 7.03
N GLN A 36 19.57 -5.41 6.18
CA GLN A 36 18.46 -4.50 5.94
C GLN A 36 17.18 -5.27 5.66
N VAL A 37 16.06 -4.67 6.04
CA VAL A 37 14.72 -5.19 5.78
C VAL A 37 14.09 -4.48 4.57
N ALA A 38 13.05 -5.08 4.00
CA ALA A 38 12.30 -4.43 2.94
C ALA A 38 11.58 -3.18 3.48
N ASN A 39 11.62 -2.07 2.74
CA ASN A 39 10.85 -0.89 3.08
C ASN A 39 9.35 -1.19 3.07
N ARG A 40 8.63 -0.59 4.02
CA ARG A 40 7.17 -0.63 4.03
C ARG A 40 6.65 -0.03 2.73
N ARG A 41 5.88 -0.82 1.98
CA ARG A 41 5.14 -0.29 0.82
C ARG A 41 3.98 0.56 1.34
N MET A 42 3.97 1.84 0.97
CA MET A 42 2.80 2.69 1.15
C MET A 42 1.65 2.13 0.31
N LYS A 43 0.42 2.17 0.83
CA LYS A 43 -0.77 1.80 0.05
C LYS A 43 -0.83 2.72 -1.17
N LYS A 44 -1.13 2.17 -2.35
CA LYS A 44 -1.37 2.97 -3.56
C LYS A 44 -2.50 3.96 -3.26
N ASP A 45 -2.38 5.18 -3.77
CA ASP A 45 -3.35 6.23 -3.51
C ASP A 45 -4.71 5.86 -4.10
N GLU A 46 -5.71 5.71 -3.24
CA GLU A 46 -7.13 5.70 -3.63
C GLU A 46 -7.56 7.15 -3.88
N VAL A 47 -8.51 7.34 -4.80
CA VAL A 47 -9.09 8.67 -5.07
C VAL A 47 -9.75 9.18 -3.79
N SER A 48 -9.25 10.29 -3.26
CA SER A 48 -9.79 10.93 -2.06
C SER A 48 -11.17 11.55 -2.33
N CYS A 49 -12.04 11.56 -1.31
CA CYS A 49 -13.32 12.28 -1.29
C CYS A 49 -14.39 11.78 -2.28
N ILE A 50 -14.30 10.52 -2.73
CA ILE A 50 -15.26 9.95 -3.68
C ILE A 50 -16.67 9.80 -3.09
N THR A 51 -16.76 9.60 -1.78
CA THR A 51 -18.02 9.48 -1.03
C THR A 51 -18.77 10.80 -0.93
N GLU A 52 -18.07 11.88 -0.67
CA GLU A 52 -18.62 13.23 -0.56
C GLU A 52 -18.99 13.74 -1.96
N MET A 53 -18.16 13.43 -2.96
CA MET A 53 -18.48 13.70 -4.36
C MET A 53 -19.78 13.01 -4.78
N SER A 54 -19.98 11.74 -4.45
CA SER A 54 -21.21 11.02 -4.84
C SER A 54 -22.46 11.58 -4.16
N MET A 55 -22.37 11.99 -2.89
CA MET A 55 -23.47 12.66 -2.18
C MET A 55 -23.82 14.02 -2.82
N LEU A 56 -22.81 14.83 -3.14
CA LEU A 56 -23.00 16.12 -3.81
C LEU A 56 -23.69 15.94 -5.17
N MET A 57 -23.19 15.01 -5.98
CA MET A 57 -23.77 14.72 -7.30
C MET A 57 -25.20 14.20 -7.21
N THR A 58 -25.53 13.46 -6.14
CA THR A 58 -26.90 12.99 -5.89
C THR A 58 -27.81 14.16 -5.53
N CYS A 59 -27.37 15.06 -4.65
CA CYS A 59 -28.14 16.26 -4.29
C CYS A 59 -28.36 17.17 -5.51
N TRP A 60 -27.30 17.44 -6.27
CA TRP A 60 -27.40 18.24 -7.49
C TRP A 60 -28.38 17.64 -8.49
N LYS A 61 -28.31 16.32 -8.72
CA LYS A 61 -29.22 15.65 -9.64
C LYS A 61 -30.69 15.77 -9.23
N GLN A 62 -30.98 15.77 -7.92
CA GLN A 62 -32.35 15.88 -7.41
C GLN A 62 -32.87 17.33 -7.40
N ASN A 63 -31.97 18.32 -7.32
CA ASN A 63 -32.31 19.72 -7.10
C ASN A 63 -31.83 20.62 -8.25
N GLU A 64 -31.76 20.09 -9.47
CA GLU A 64 -31.40 20.83 -10.68
C GLU A 64 -30.06 21.61 -10.55
N PHE A 65 -29.09 21.01 -9.87
CA PHE A 65 -27.77 21.58 -9.62
C PHE A 65 -27.80 22.90 -8.83
N ASN A 66 -28.81 23.10 -7.97
CA ASN A 66 -28.90 24.29 -7.13
C ASN A 66 -27.99 24.20 -5.89
N ASP A 67 -26.95 25.04 -5.88
CA ASP A 67 -25.96 25.09 -4.80
C ASP A 67 -26.51 25.58 -3.45
N ALA A 68 -27.55 26.41 -3.44
CA ALA A 68 -28.14 26.89 -2.20
C ALA A 68 -28.81 25.74 -1.43
N ILE A 69 -29.48 24.85 -2.15
CA ILE A 69 -30.15 23.66 -1.59
C ILE A 69 -29.11 22.62 -1.16
N CYS A 70 -28.07 22.40 -1.97
CA CYS A 70 -27.00 21.41 -1.71
C CYS A 70 -25.82 21.96 -0.89
N SER A 71 -26.00 23.09 -0.21
CA SER A 71 -24.92 23.80 0.49
C SER A 71 -24.21 22.93 1.54
N LYS A 72 -24.95 22.02 2.17
CA LYS A 72 -24.40 21.07 3.16
C LYS A 72 -23.46 20.06 2.52
N GLU A 73 -23.86 19.47 1.40
CA GLU A 73 -23.09 18.49 0.64
C GLU A 73 -21.83 19.15 0.05
N ILE A 74 -21.97 20.38 -0.44
CA ILE A 74 -20.86 21.20 -0.95
C ILE A 74 -19.83 21.47 0.15
N GLN A 75 -20.28 21.92 1.33
CA GLN A 75 -19.38 22.15 2.46
C GLN A 75 -18.68 20.86 2.92
N SER A 76 -19.39 19.73 2.90
CA SER A 76 -18.80 18.43 3.23
C SER A 76 -17.70 18.04 2.24
N PHE A 77 -17.95 18.22 0.94
CA PHE A 77 -16.98 17.95 -0.12
C PHE A 77 -15.73 18.82 0.03
N TYR A 78 -15.87 20.13 0.22
CA TYR A 78 -14.73 21.03 0.38
C TYR A 78 -13.89 20.71 1.63
N LYS A 79 -14.54 20.39 2.76
CA LYS A 79 -13.82 19.94 3.97
C LYS A 79 -13.00 18.68 3.72
N CYS A 80 -13.51 17.74 2.92
CA CYS A 80 -12.72 16.59 2.52
C CYS A 80 -11.55 16.98 1.59
N ALA A 81 -11.82 17.84 0.60
CA ALA A 81 -10.82 18.27 -0.38
C ALA A 81 -9.62 18.98 0.30
N GLU A 82 -9.89 19.86 1.26
CA GLU A 82 -8.85 20.54 2.07
C GLU A 82 -7.98 19.53 2.84
N ARG A 83 -8.62 18.56 3.52
CA ARG A 83 -7.88 17.50 4.23
C ARG A 83 -7.04 16.65 3.28
N ALA A 84 -7.60 16.33 2.11
CA ALA A 84 -6.89 15.59 1.08
C ALA A 84 -5.67 16.35 0.56
N GLN A 85 -5.79 17.65 0.33
CA GLN A 85 -4.68 18.51 -0.09
C GLN A 85 -3.58 18.56 0.98
N VAL A 86 -3.94 18.72 2.26
CA VAL A 86 -2.96 18.70 3.37
C VAL A 86 -2.24 17.34 3.44
N MET A 87 -2.97 16.23 3.32
CA MET A 87 -2.36 14.89 3.29
C MET A 87 -1.43 14.70 2.09
N GLN A 88 -1.77 15.23 0.92
CA GLN A 88 -0.91 15.19 -0.26
C GLN A 88 0.37 16.01 -0.05
N LEU A 89 0.28 17.19 0.56
CA LEU A 89 1.44 18.00 0.92
C LEU A 89 2.34 17.26 1.91
N ILE A 90 1.77 16.68 2.98
CA ILE A 90 2.54 15.89 3.96
C ILE A 90 3.24 14.72 3.27
N LYS A 91 2.54 13.98 2.39
CA LYS A 91 3.16 12.89 1.60
C LYS A 91 4.30 13.39 0.72
N HIS A 92 4.14 14.55 0.08
CA HIS A 92 5.19 15.17 -0.72
C HIS A 92 6.41 15.54 0.13
N TYR A 93 6.22 16.15 1.30
CA TYR A 93 7.31 16.48 2.22
C TYR A 93 7.99 15.23 2.78
N MET A 94 7.26 14.19 3.18
CA MET A 94 7.80 12.94 3.75
C MET A 94 8.46 12.01 2.72
N LYS A 95 8.29 12.27 1.42
CA LYS A 95 8.95 11.54 0.33
C LYS A 95 10.30 12.16 -0.05
N LYS A 96 10.57 13.39 0.41
CA LYS A 96 11.85 14.10 0.26
C LYS A 96 12.80 13.68 1.38
#